data_AF-A0A2E8FGR8-F1
#
_entry.id   AF-A0A2E8FGR8-F1
#
_cell.length_a   1.000
_cell.length_b   1.000
_cell.length_c   1.000
_cell.angle_alpha   90.00
_cell.angle_beta   90.00
_cell.angle_gamma   90.00
#
_symmetry.space_group_name_H-M   'P 1'
#
loop_
_entity.id
_entity.type
_entity.pdbx_description
1 polymer ?
#
loop_
_entity_poly.entity_id
_entity_poly.type
_entity_poly.pdbx_seq_one_letter_code
_entity_poly.pdbx_strand_id
1 'polypeptide(L)'
;MAIVSSGLGRWPHRHRDWFTALATVCRDLLPPASRLLSVPGTTVQPYLSRCAGLFDHRIDEVDATGTQRHERDRLAVSQSDLVVILSARPGSRTQQLIETLLTNPPVVRPEIWSATDPSLARRFSSLGWKARLLHPVPVPDCHPVPISPKREPGRTRRDDRSLEPHDWLLHCTRECSGPWPGQSRRDYLDDLILGRPPGDHSVLASLLRIIAQRRLRAVSRPVQGGPLAVSFSACPLASLASRRIFRPHRGRWDFEPYGIAISRNWLSARGGRPVIYRPPDSFSGDDPFEQPTHARTQPKLDWTLEAEWRHLGDLDLRSLSATRGRVFVASEEDARTVDPVSPWPVVVLGRFRQDGSSIQ
;
A
#
# COMPACT_ATOMS: atom_id res chain seq x y z
N MET A 1 -2.67 -20.89 -20.33
CA MET A 1 -2.07 -19.54 -20.37
C MET A 1 -1.17 -19.33 -19.16
N ALA A 2 0.04 -18.81 -19.37
CA ALA A 2 0.92 -18.34 -18.30
C ALA A 2 0.96 -16.80 -18.26
N ILE A 3 1.13 -16.23 -17.06
CA ILE A 3 1.39 -14.81 -16.87
C ILE A 3 2.78 -14.62 -16.31
N VAL A 4 3.55 -13.73 -16.91
CA VAL A 4 4.84 -13.30 -16.39
C VAL A 4 4.84 -11.79 -16.18
N SER A 5 5.41 -11.37 -15.06
CA SER A 5 5.53 -9.96 -14.75
C SER A 5 6.67 -9.70 -13.80
N SER A 6 7.33 -8.58 -14.04
CA SER A 6 8.24 -7.96 -13.09
C SER A 6 7.53 -6.85 -12.32
N GLY A 7 8.14 -6.40 -11.21
CA GLY A 7 7.86 -5.08 -10.68
C GLY A 7 6.61 -4.90 -9.80
N LEU A 8 5.75 -5.91 -9.61
CA LEU A 8 4.57 -5.77 -8.73
C LEU A 8 4.94 -5.48 -7.26
N GLY A 9 6.10 -5.98 -6.84
CA GLY A 9 6.76 -5.60 -5.58
C GLY A 9 5.89 -5.79 -4.34
N ARG A 10 6.11 -4.92 -3.35
CA ARG A 10 5.43 -4.92 -2.04
C ARG A 10 4.13 -4.12 -2.01
N TRP A 11 3.89 -3.31 -3.04
CA TRP A 11 2.80 -2.33 -3.08
C TRP A 11 1.89 -2.54 -4.29
N PRO A 12 1.15 -3.67 -4.36
CA PRO A 12 0.35 -4.01 -5.53
C PRO A 12 -0.64 -2.90 -5.93
N HIS A 13 -1.26 -2.23 -4.96
CA HIS A 13 -2.24 -1.17 -5.20
C HIS A 13 -1.71 0.01 -6.06
N ARG A 14 -0.37 0.19 -6.16
CA ARG A 14 0.26 1.20 -7.01
C ARG A 14 0.33 0.78 -8.49
N HIS A 15 -0.04 -0.45 -8.82
CA HIS A 15 0.03 -1.03 -10.16
C HIS A 15 -1.37 -1.19 -10.77
N ARG A 16 -2.17 -0.11 -10.79
CA ARG A 16 -3.55 -0.15 -11.32
C ARG A 16 -3.60 -0.68 -12.75
N ASP A 17 -2.74 -0.17 -13.63
CA ASP A 17 -2.67 -0.62 -15.03
C ASP A 17 -2.36 -2.12 -15.18
N TRP A 18 -1.56 -2.66 -14.25
CA TRP A 18 -1.25 -4.08 -14.22
C TRP A 18 -2.50 -4.91 -13.94
N PHE A 19 -3.31 -4.50 -12.97
CA PHE A 19 -4.57 -5.17 -12.63
C PHE A 19 -5.63 -4.97 -13.70
N THR A 20 -5.73 -3.79 -14.30
CA THR A 20 -6.60 -3.51 -15.45
C THR A 20 -6.26 -4.44 -16.62
N ALA A 21 -4.97 -4.59 -16.94
CA ALA A 21 -4.52 -5.51 -17.99
C ALA A 21 -4.82 -6.97 -17.65
N LEU A 22 -4.54 -7.41 -16.42
CA LEU A 22 -4.87 -8.76 -15.95
C LEU A 22 -6.37 -9.05 -16.07
N ALA A 23 -7.22 -8.14 -15.60
CA ALA A 23 -8.66 -8.28 -15.64
C ALA A 23 -9.19 -8.29 -17.09
N THR A 24 -8.67 -7.41 -17.95
CA THR A 24 -9.04 -7.38 -19.38
C THR A 24 -8.72 -8.72 -20.05
N VAL A 25 -7.52 -9.28 -19.78
CA VAL A 25 -7.12 -10.57 -20.36
C VAL A 25 -8.07 -11.67 -19.93
N CYS A 26 -8.30 -11.83 -18.63
CA CYS A 26 -9.15 -12.91 -18.14
C CYS A 26 -10.63 -12.71 -18.50
N ARG A 27 -11.16 -11.49 -18.39
CA ARG A 27 -12.59 -11.23 -18.60
C ARG A 27 -12.96 -11.18 -20.08
N ASP A 28 -12.16 -10.49 -20.89
CA ASP A 28 -12.60 -10.03 -22.21
C ASP A 28 -11.91 -10.77 -23.37
N LEU A 29 -10.71 -11.32 -23.13
CA LEU A 29 -9.87 -11.86 -24.21
C LEU A 29 -9.70 -13.37 -24.19
N LEU A 30 -9.76 -14.00 -23.01
CA LEU A 30 -9.69 -15.45 -22.92
C LEU A 30 -11.05 -16.09 -23.22
N PRO A 31 -11.07 -17.22 -23.95
CA PRO A 31 -12.26 -18.04 -24.05
C PRO A 31 -12.76 -18.48 -22.65
N PRO A 32 -14.08 -18.66 -22.46
CA PRO A 32 -14.64 -19.23 -21.24
C PRO A 32 -13.99 -20.57 -20.87
N ALA A 33 -13.86 -20.86 -19.57
CA ALA A 33 -13.23 -22.08 -19.05
C ALA A 33 -11.77 -22.33 -19.50
N SER A 34 -11.06 -21.30 -19.96
CA SER A 34 -9.61 -21.37 -20.23
C SER A 34 -8.82 -21.90 -19.03
N ARG A 35 -7.67 -22.54 -19.30
CA ARG A 35 -6.75 -23.06 -18.28
C ARG A 35 -5.68 -22.02 -17.94
N LEU A 36 -5.63 -21.56 -16.70
CA LEU A 36 -4.61 -20.66 -16.17
C LEU A 36 -3.55 -21.49 -15.46
N LEU A 37 -2.29 -21.37 -15.90
CA LEU A 37 -1.17 -22.06 -15.26
C LEU A 37 -0.64 -21.21 -14.11
N SER A 38 -0.66 -21.78 -12.91
CA SER A 38 -0.20 -21.15 -11.68
C SER A 38 1.02 -21.89 -11.16
N VAL A 39 2.11 -21.18 -10.93
CA VAL A 39 3.33 -21.77 -10.34
C VAL A 39 3.47 -21.26 -8.91
N PRO A 40 3.47 -22.15 -7.89
CA PRO A 40 3.53 -21.74 -6.49
C PRO A 40 4.73 -20.84 -6.18
N GLY A 41 4.53 -19.86 -5.30
CA GLY A 41 5.59 -18.94 -4.84
C GLY A 41 6.10 -17.93 -5.87
N THR A 42 5.46 -17.84 -7.03
CA THR A 42 5.58 -16.66 -7.90
C THR A 42 4.74 -15.50 -7.35
N THR A 43 5.11 -14.27 -7.69
CA THR A 43 4.37 -13.08 -7.24
C THR A 43 2.96 -13.02 -7.85
N VAL A 44 2.76 -13.63 -9.04
CA VAL A 44 1.50 -13.60 -9.78
C VAL A 44 0.48 -14.66 -9.33
N GLN A 45 0.93 -15.76 -8.73
CA GLN A 45 0.11 -16.89 -8.29
C GLN A 45 -1.18 -16.51 -7.54
N PRO A 46 -1.18 -15.67 -6.49
CA PRO A 46 -2.42 -15.35 -5.76
C PRO A 46 -3.45 -14.63 -6.62
N TYR A 47 -3.00 -13.82 -7.59
CA TYR A 47 -3.90 -13.07 -8.47
C TYR A 47 -4.49 -13.98 -9.56
N LEU A 48 -3.67 -14.84 -10.17
CA LEU A 48 -4.14 -15.85 -11.11
C LEU A 48 -5.17 -16.79 -10.50
N SER A 49 -4.90 -17.27 -9.29
CA SER A 49 -5.82 -18.11 -8.54
C SER A 49 -7.14 -17.40 -8.27
N ARG A 50 -7.10 -16.09 -8.00
CA ARG A 50 -8.32 -15.32 -7.79
C ARG A 50 -9.06 -15.05 -9.10
N CYS A 51 -8.36 -14.70 -10.18
CA CYS A 51 -8.93 -14.52 -11.52
C CYS A 51 -9.66 -15.77 -12.01
N ALA A 52 -9.13 -16.97 -11.74
CA ALA A 52 -9.79 -18.21 -12.09
C ALA A 52 -11.23 -18.28 -11.54
N GLY A 53 -11.40 -17.98 -10.25
CA GLY A 53 -12.71 -17.96 -9.61
C GLY A 53 -13.56 -16.72 -9.90
N LEU A 54 -12.98 -15.60 -10.35
CA LEU A 54 -13.73 -14.38 -10.70
C LEU A 54 -14.31 -14.43 -12.12
N PHE A 55 -13.60 -15.08 -13.04
CA PHE A 55 -13.90 -15.07 -14.48
C PHE A 55 -14.20 -16.47 -15.04
N ASP A 56 -14.54 -17.42 -14.17
CA ASP A 56 -14.91 -18.79 -14.52
C ASP A 56 -13.88 -19.51 -15.42
N HIS A 57 -12.62 -19.48 -14.98
CA HIS A 57 -11.53 -20.22 -15.59
C HIS A 57 -11.05 -21.36 -14.69
N ARG A 58 -10.38 -22.34 -15.29
CA ARG A 58 -9.73 -23.43 -14.56
C ARG A 58 -8.33 -23.00 -14.17
N ILE A 59 -7.89 -23.42 -12.99
CA ILE A 59 -6.50 -23.25 -12.55
C ILE A 59 -5.81 -24.61 -12.52
N ASP A 60 -4.67 -24.70 -13.19
CA ASP A 60 -3.76 -25.83 -13.04
C ASP A 60 -2.52 -25.36 -12.31
N GLU A 61 -2.22 -26.01 -11.18
CA GLU A 61 -1.00 -25.78 -10.44
C GLU A 61 0.12 -26.62 -11.04
N VAL A 62 1.20 -25.97 -11.47
CA VAL A 62 2.37 -26.67 -11.99
C VAL A 62 3.26 -27.08 -10.83
N ASP A 63 3.63 -28.37 -10.77
CA ASP A 63 4.56 -28.87 -9.76
C ASP A 63 5.91 -28.16 -9.88
N ALA A 64 6.26 -27.42 -8.85
CA ALA A 64 7.51 -26.67 -8.74
C ALA A 64 8.47 -27.29 -7.72
N THR A 65 8.24 -28.55 -7.32
CA THR A 65 9.12 -29.30 -6.42
C THR A 65 10.52 -29.39 -7.04
N GLY A 66 11.56 -29.07 -6.26
CA GLY A 66 12.95 -29.02 -6.73
C GLY A 66 13.28 -27.85 -7.67
N THR A 67 12.30 -27.06 -8.13
CA THR A 67 12.52 -25.93 -9.03
C THR A 67 12.95 -24.69 -8.26
N GLN A 68 14.09 -24.11 -8.64
CA GLN A 68 14.58 -22.91 -7.98
C GLN A 68 13.64 -21.73 -8.20
N ARG A 69 13.52 -20.83 -7.21
CA ARG A 69 12.58 -19.69 -7.27
C ARG A 69 12.73 -18.84 -8.53
N HIS A 70 13.95 -18.72 -9.06
CA HIS A 70 14.22 -17.91 -10.24
C HIS A 70 13.87 -18.61 -11.57
N GLU A 71 13.57 -19.91 -11.55
CA GLU A 71 13.21 -20.71 -12.73
C GLU A 71 11.70 -20.94 -12.85
N ARG A 72 10.93 -20.61 -11.82
CA ARG A 72 9.47 -20.85 -11.78
C ARG A 72 8.70 -20.17 -12.91
N ASP A 73 9.10 -18.96 -13.30
CA ASP A 73 8.48 -18.27 -14.44
C ASP A 73 8.82 -18.97 -15.77
N ARG A 74 10.01 -19.57 -15.91
CA ARG A 74 10.39 -20.38 -17.09
C ARG A 74 9.51 -21.62 -17.19
N LEU A 75 9.29 -22.29 -16.07
CA LEU A 75 8.43 -23.47 -16.00
C LEU A 75 7.01 -23.15 -16.48
N ALA A 76 6.42 -22.05 -16.00
CA ALA A 76 5.11 -21.58 -16.43
C ALA A 76 5.04 -21.36 -17.95
N VAL A 77 6.03 -20.65 -18.50
CA VAL A 77 6.07 -20.33 -19.93
C VAL A 77 6.22 -21.59 -20.79
N SER A 78 7.11 -22.51 -20.40
CA SER A 78 7.41 -23.71 -21.18
C SER A 78 6.23 -24.67 -21.37
N GLN A 79 5.22 -24.59 -20.49
CA GLN A 79 4.04 -25.44 -20.51
C GLN A 79 2.80 -24.73 -21.06
N SER A 80 2.93 -23.48 -21.52
CA SER A 80 1.81 -22.67 -21.96
C SER A 80 1.78 -22.50 -23.48
N ASP A 81 0.58 -22.50 -24.07
CA ASP A 81 0.38 -22.13 -25.48
C ASP A 81 0.18 -20.62 -25.68
N LEU A 82 -0.04 -19.89 -24.57
CA LEU A 82 -0.22 -18.44 -24.52
C LEU A 82 0.52 -17.89 -23.31
N VAL A 83 1.40 -16.92 -23.54
CA VAL A 83 2.13 -16.18 -22.51
C VAL A 83 1.71 -14.72 -22.54
N VAL A 84 1.27 -14.22 -21.38
CA VAL A 84 0.92 -12.81 -21.19
C VAL A 84 1.99 -12.12 -20.37
N ILE A 85 2.57 -11.08 -20.94
CA ILE A 85 3.62 -10.27 -20.34
C ILE A 85 2.98 -8.96 -19.87
N LEU A 86 2.69 -8.89 -18.58
CA LEU A 86 2.02 -7.71 -18.00
C LEU A 86 3.00 -6.56 -17.72
N SER A 87 4.27 -6.86 -17.42
CA SER A 87 5.32 -5.85 -17.27
C SER A 87 6.71 -6.47 -17.29
N ALA A 88 7.66 -5.86 -18.03
CA ALA A 88 9.06 -6.27 -18.07
C ALA A 88 9.98 -5.05 -17.88
N ARG A 89 10.55 -4.88 -16.68
CA ARG A 89 11.50 -3.79 -16.40
C ARG A 89 12.90 -4.13 -16.93
N PRO A 90 13.68 -3.13 -17.37
CA PRO A 90 15.10 -3.29 -17.67
C PRO A 90 15.87 -3.98 -16.52
N GLY A 91 16.68 -4.98 -16.84
CA GLY A 91 17.46 -5.79 -15.90
C GLY A 91 16.65 -6.80 -15.07
N SER A 92 15.33 -6.89 -15.26
CA SER A 92 14.49 -7.82 -14.50
C SER A 92 14.63 -9.27 -14.98
N ARG A 93 14.30 -10.22 -14.11
CA ARG A 93 14.21 -11.65 -14.48
C ARG A 93 13.22 -11.91 -15.61
N THR A 94 12.11 -11.18 -15.64
CA THR A 94 11.12 -11.28 -16.73
C THR A 94 11.73 -10.84 -18.05
N GLN A 95 12.56 -9.79 -18.08
CA GLN A 95 13.28 -9.42 -19.29
C GLN A 95 14.30 -10.49 -19.69
N GLN A 96 15.07 -11.03 -18.76
CA GLN A 96 16.01 -12.13 -19.06
C GLN A 96 15.29 -13.37 -19.62
N LEU A 97 14.11 -13.68 -19.07
CA LEU A 97 13.23 -14.73 -19.59
C LEU A 97 12.81 -14.45 -21.03
N ILE A 98 12.35 -13.23 -21.31
CA ILE A 98 11.99 -12.78 -22.67
C ILE A 98 13.18 -12.93 -23.63
N GLU A 99 14.36 -12.44 -23.27
CA GLU A 99 15.56 -12.59 -24.10
C GLU A 99 15.91 -14.07 -24.33
N THR A 100 15.74 -14.92 -23.31
CA THR A 100 15.95 -16.37 -23.43
C THR A 100 14.96 -16.98 -24.43
N LEU A 101 13.68 -16.59 -24.40
CA LEU A 101 12.67 -17.09 -25.35
C LEU A 101 12.97 -16.65 -26.78
N LEU A 102 13.44 -15.42 -26.98
CA LEU A 102 13.77 -14.88 -28.30
C LEU A 102 15.00 -15.56 -28.91
N THR A 103 16.00 -15.87 -28.08
CA THR A 103 17.27 -16.48 -28.52
C THR A 103 17.17 -18.01 -28.65
N ASN A 104 16.45 -18.65 -27.73
CA ASN A 104 16.26 -20.10 -27.68
C ASN A 104 14.75 -20.42 -27.64
N PRO A 105 14.04 -20.29 -28.77
CA PRO A 105 12.61 -20.55 -28.81
C PRO A 105 12.32 -22.02 -28.47
N PRO A 106 11.26 -22.30 -27.69
CA PRO A 106 10.78 -23.68 -27.52
C PRO A 106 10.35 -24.26 -28.87
N VAL A 107 10.34 -25.60 -28.97
CA VAL A 107 9.91 -26.34 -30.17
C VAL A 107 8.53 -25.87 -30.64
N VAL A 108 7.61 -25.69 -29.68
CA VAL A 108 6.29 -25.09 -29.92
C VAL A 108 6.31 -23.68 -29.34
N ARG A 109 6.19 -22.66 -30.21
CA ARG A 109 6.20 -21.26 -29.79
C ARG A 109 4.82 -20.85 -29.26
N PRO A 110 4.69 -20.41 -28.00
CA PRO A 110 3.44 -19.85 -27.52
C PRO A 110 3.09 -18.56 -28.25
N GLU A 111 1.81 -18.23 -28.29
CA GLU A 111 1.36 -16.88 -28.59
C GLU A 111 1.79 -15.92 -27.46
N ILE A 112 2.20 -14.71 -27.81
CA ILE A 112 2.71 -13.71 -26.85
C ILE A 112 1.82 -12.48 -26.82
N TRP A 113 1.28 -12.13 -25.66
CA TRP A 113 0.54 -10.88 -25.46
C TRP A 113 1.32 -9.93 -24.56
N SER A 114 1.52 -8.69 -24.97
CA SER A 114 2.22 -7.65 -24.19
C SER A 114 1.22 -6.58 -23.75
N ALA A 115 1.18 -6.27 -22.44
CA ALA A 115 0.26 -5.25 -21.91
C ALA A 115 0.79 -3.82 -21.98
N THR A 116 2.07 -3.64 -21.67
CA THR A 116 2.64 -2.29 -21.44
C THR A 116 3.69 -1.89 -22.46
N ASP A 117 4.14 -2.81 -23.31
CA ASP A 117 5.26 -2.56 -24.23
C ASP A 117 4.92 -2.96 -25.68
N PRO A 118 4.53 -1.98 -26.52
CA PRO A 118 4.33 -2.19 -27.95
C PRO A 118 5.60 -2.62 -28.70
N SER A 119 6.77 -2.21 -28.24
CA SER A 119 8.04 -2.60 -28.87
C SER A 119 8.30 -4.10 -28.72
N LEU A 120 7.90 -4.66 -27.58
CA LEU A 120 8.02 -6.09 -27.32
C LEU A 120 7.16 -6.92 -28.27
N ALA A 121 5.88 -6.56 -28.43
CA ALA A 121 4.99 -7.25 -29.36
C ALA A 121 5.53 -7.20 -30.80
N ARG A 122 6.03 -6.03 -31.26
CA ARG A 122 6.65 -5.89 -32.58
C ARG A 122 7.89 -6.76 -32.74
N ARG A 123 8.76 -6.83 -31.72
CA ARG A 123 9.99 -7.63 -31.75
C ARG A 123 9.70 -9.12 -31.86
N PHE A 124 8.70 -9.63 -31.14
CA PHE A 124 8.25 -11.01 -31.29
C PHE A 124 7.70 -11.26 -32.71
N SER A 125 6.83 -10.38 -33.22
CA SER A 125 6.26 -10.50 -34.57
C SER A 125 7.33 -10.50 -35.66
N SER A 126 8.37 -9.65 -35.56
CA SER A 126 9.48 -9.63 -36.54
C SER A 126 10.30 -10.93 -36.59
N LEU A 127 10.22 -11.75 -35.54
CA LEU A 127 10.88 -13.05 -35.44
C LEU A 127 9.94 -14.22 -35.77
N GLY A 128 8.77 -13.93 -36.34
CA GLY A 128 7.77 -14.91 -36.78
C GLY A 128 6.92 -15.50 -35.64
N TRP A 129 6.90 -14.86 -34.47
CA TRP A 129 5.98 -15.27 -33.40
C TRP A 129 4.60 -14.67 -33.62
N LYS A 130 3.55 -15.37 -33.16
CA LYS A 130 2.22 -14.76 -32.99
C LYS A 130 2.28 -13.85 -31.78
N ALA A 131 2.24 -12.53 -31.98
CA ALA A 131 2.27 -11.58 -30.90
C ALA A 131 1.23 -10.47 -31.04
N ARG A 132 0.66 -10.02 -29.91
CA ARG A 132 -0.37 -8.98 -29.85
C ARG A 132 -0.07 -7.97 -28.75
N LEU A 133 -0.36 -6.71 -29.03
CA LEU A 133 -0.44 -5.66 -28.01
C LEU A 133 -1.83 -5.71 -27.37
N LEU A 134 -1.89 -5.71 -26.06
CA LEU A 134 -3.15 -5.57 -25.33
C LEU A 134 -3.50 -4.10 -25.21
N HIS A 135 -4.78 -3.80 -25.34
CA HIS A 135 -5.35 -2.51 -25.00
C HIS A 135 -6.21 -2.72 -23.77
N PRO A 136 -5.67 -2.52 -22.55
CA PRO A 136 -6.44 -2.69 -21.32
C PRO A 136 -7.68 -1.81 -21.39
N VAL A 137 -8.85 -2.41 -21.20
CA VAL A 137 -10.09 -1.65 -21.12
C VAL A 137 -10.10 -1.02 -19.73
N PRO A 138 -10.06 0.32 -19.61
CA PRO A 138 -10.09 0.97 -18.31
C PRO A 138 -11.32 0.46 -17.56
N VAL A 139 -11.13 0.07 -16.30
CA VAL A 139 -12.28 -0.10 -15.42
C VAL A 139 -12.93 1.28 -15.34
N PRO A 140 -14.24 1.42 -15.65
CA PRO A 140 -14.91 2.71 -15.52
C PRO A 140 -14.56 3.28 -14.15
N ASP A 141 -14.02 4.50 -14.13
CA ASP A 141 -13.61 5.12 -12.88
C ASP A 141 -14.80 5.05 -11.93
N CYS A 142 -14.66 4.20 -10.91
CA CYS A 142 -15.57 4.22 -9.79
C CYS A 142 -15.20 5.49 -9.03
N HIS A 143 -15.66 6.63 -9.55
CA HIS A 143 -15.55 7.88 -8.84
C HIS A 143 -16.11 7.62 -7.44
N PRO A 144 -15.37 7.99 -6.39
CA PRO A 144 -15.90 7.88 -5.04
C PRO A 144 -17.28 8.55 -5.06
N VAL A 145 -18.31 7.77 -4.70
CA VAL A 145 -19.70 8.24 -4.68
C VAL A 145 -19.66 9.62 -4.02
N PRO A 146 -20.11 10.69 -4.69
CA PRO A 146 -20.02 12.03 -4.16
C PRO A 146 -20.69 12.02 -2.79
N ILE A 147 -19.90 12.10 -1.72
CA ILE A 147 -20.44 12.21 -0.38
C ILE A 147 -21.05 13.60 -0.35
N SER A 148 -22.39 13.67 -0.37
CA SER A 148 -23.09 14.95 -0.36
C SER A 148 -22.59 15.76 0.84
N PRO A 149 -21.95 16.92 0.60
CA PRO A 149 -21.39 17.72 1.69
C PRO A 149 -22.55 18.21 2.56
N LYS A 150 -22.68 17.65 3.77
CA LYS A 150 -23.71 18.06 4.74
C LYS A 150 -23.37 19.36 5.47
N ARG A 151 -22.25 20.01 5.14
CA ARG A 151 -21.79 21.24 5.80
C ARG A 151 -21.43 22.29 4.77
N GLU A 152 -21.91 23.51 5.02
CA GLU A 152 -21.32 24.69 4.40
C GLU A 152 -19.84 24.75 4.77
N PRO A 153 -18.94 24.95 3.78
CA PRO A 153 -17.51 25.02 4.03
C PRO A 153 -17.20 26.28 4.83
N GLY A 154 -17.14 26.13 6.16
CA GLY A 154 -16.52 27.11 7.04
C GLY A 154 -15.01 27.14 6.78
N ARG A 155 -14.60 27.79 5.68
CA ARG A 155 -13.21 28.01 5.28
C ARG A 155 -12.46 28.71 6.42
N THR A 156 -11.85 27.95 7.31
CA THR A 156 -10.76 28.46 8.14
C THR A 156 -9.50 27.78 7.69
N ARG A 157 -8.90 28.34 6.62
CA ARG A 157 -7.55 28.05 6.18
C ARG A 157 -6.61 28.48 7.31
N ARG A 158 -6.23 27.55 8.18
CA ARG A 158 -5.33 27.83 9.30
C ARG A 158 -3.92 27.39 8.95
N ASP A 159 -2.99 28.30 9.17
CA ASP A 159 -1.55 28.12 9.08
C ASP A 159 -1.07 26.97 9.99
N ASP A 160 0.06 26.35 9.64
CA ASP A 160 0.72 25.24 10.35
C ASP A 160 0.96 25.58 11.83
N ARG A 161 1.09 26.88 12.14
CA ARG A 161 1.14 27.46 13.49
C ARG A 161 -0.04 27.11 14.39
N SER A 162 -1.15 26.59 13.86
CA SER A 162 -2.31 26.19 14.66
C SER A 162 -2.15 24.87 15.42
N LEU A 163 -1.07 24.12 15.17
CA LEU A 163 -0.71 22.89 15.88
C LEU A 163 0.42 23.18 16.90
N GLU A 164 0.12 24.03 17.88
CA GLU A 164 1.08 24.34 18.96
C GLU A 164 1.58 23.05 19.65
N PRO A 165 2.90 22.80 19.76
CA PRO A 165 3.43 21.47 20.07
C PRO A 165 3.01 20.85 21.39
N HIS A 166 2.61 21.67 22.35
CA HIS A 166 2.35 21.20 23.72
C HIS A 166 0.90 20.71 23.92
N ASP A 167 -0.02 21.10 23.05
CA ASP A 167 -1.45 20.78 23.21
C ASP A 167 -1.90 19.57 22.38
N TRP A 168 -1.10 19.18 21.40
CA TRP A 168 -1.47 18.18 20.40
C TRP A 168 -0.56 16.95 20.44
N LEU A 169 -1.15 15.80 20.12
CA LEU A 169 -0.48 14.53 19.90
C LEU A 169 -0.77 14.08 18.47
N LEU A 170 0.29 13.74 17.73
CA LEU A 170 0.22 13.48 16.29
C LEU A 170 0.18 11.99 16.01
N HIS A 171 -0.82 11.55 15.26
CA HIS A 171 -0.85 10.22 14.65
C HIS A 171 -0.66 10.35 13.14
N CYS A 172 0.56 10.09 12.66
CA CYS A 172 0.82 9.94 11.23
C CYS A 172 0.25 8.60 10.75
N THR A 173 -0.65 8.65 9.77
CA THR A 173 -1.09 7.45 9.07
C THR A 173 -0.10 7.08 7.97
N ARG A 174 -0.26 5.90 7.37
CA ARG A 174 0.62 5.41 6.30
C ARG A 174 -0.17 4.54 5.34
N GLU A 175 0.40 4.33 4.16
CA GLU A 175 -0.11 3.33 3.22
C GLU A 175 -0.18 1.91 3.83
N CYS A 176 -1.14 1.13 3.37
CA CYS A 176 -1.38 -0.23 3.86
C CYS A 176 -0.82 -1.28 2.90
N SER A 177 0.17 -2.05 3.37
CA SER A 177 0.73 -3.15 2.58
C SER A 177 -0.14 -4.40 2.75
N GLY A 178 -1.03 -4.65 1.78
CA GLY A 178 -1.95 -5.79 1.83
C GLY A 178 -3.35 -5.41 2.32
N PRO A 179 -4.17 -6.38 2.76
CA PRO A 179 -5.56 -6.12 3.14
C PRO A 179 -5.70 -5.07 4.23
N TRP A 180 -6.77 -4.29 4.18
CA TRP A 180 -7.16 -3.41 5.28
C TRP A 180 -7.38 -4.23 6.57
N PRO A 181 -7.24 -3.62 7.76
CA PRO A 181 -7.67 -4.26 8.99
C PRO A 181 -9.14 -4.71 8.91
N GLY A 182 -9.36 -6.01 9.07
CA GLY A 182 -10.67 -6.67 8.96
C GLY A 182 -11.11 -7.03 7.53
N GLN A 183 -10.34 -6.71 6.49
CA GLN A 183 -10.62 -7.14 5.12
C GLN A 183 -10.05 -8.54 4.89
N SER A 184 -10.84 -9.43 4.30
CA SER A 184 -10.35 -10.76 3.96
C SER A 184 -9.30 -10.68 2.84
N ARG A 185 -8.43 -11.68 2.76
CA ARG A 185 -7.46 -11.76 1.66
C ARG A 185 -8.17 -11.84 0.30
N ARG A 186 -9.34 -12.48 0.23
CA ARG A 186 -10.12 -12.64 -0.99
C ARG A 186 -10.68 -11.31 -1.48
N ASP A 187 -11.31 -10.54 -0.58
CA ASP A 187 -11.87 -9.23 -0.92
C ASP A 187 -10.78 -8.25 -1.36
N TYR A 188 -9.62 -8.28 -0.68
CA TYR A 188 -8.47 -7.48 -1.10
C TYR A 188 -8.02 -7.78 -2.54
N LEU A 189 -7.94 -9.05 -2.91
CA LEU A 189 -7.57 -9.43 -4.27
C LEU A 189 -8.66 -9.04 -5.27
N ASP A 190 -9.94 -9.16 -4.90
CA ASP A 190 -11.06 -8.71 -5.73
C ASP A 190 -10.99 -7.22 -5.99
N ASP A 191 -10.78 -6.43 -4.96
CA ASP A 191 -10.73 -4.98 -5.07
C ASP A 191 -9.56 -4.52 -5.96
N LEU A 192 -8.41 -5.20 -5.88
CA LEU A 192 -7.28 -4.96 -6.78
C LEU A 192 -7.59 -5.35 -8.23
N ILE A 193 -8.02 -6.59 -8.46
CA ILE A 193 -8.24 -7.16 -9.80
C ILE A 193 -9.37 -6.40 -10.52
N LEU A 194 -10.44 -6.08 -9.79
CA LEU A 194 -11.62 -5.42 -10.36
C LEU A 194 -11.51 -3.90 -10.35
N GLY A 195 -10.39 -3.33 -9.90
CA GLY A 195 -10.16 -1.89 -9.86
C GLY A 195 -11.15 -1.13 -8.98
N ARG A 196 -11.63 -1.74 -7.88
CA ARG A 196 -12.64 -1.12 -7.01
C ARG A 196 -12.00 -0.08 -6.09
N PRO A 197 -12.74 0.95 -5.65
CA PRO A 197 -12.21 1.99 -4.75
C PRO A 197 -11.53 1.47 -3.48
N PRO A 198 -12.01 0.41 -2.79
CA PRO A 198 -11.33 -0.14 -1.62
C PRO A 198 -9.95 -0.76 -1.93
N GLY A 199 -9.59 -0.97 -3.20
CA GLY A 199 -8.29 -1.44 -3.65
C GLY A 199 -7.22 -0.35 -3.66
N ASP A 200 -7.58 0.92 -3.48
CA ASP A 200 -6.62 2.00 -3.24
C ASP A 200 -6.13 1.97 -1.79
N HIS A 201 -4.89 1.55 -1.56
CA HIS A 201 -4.27 1.46 -0.24
C HIS A 201 -3.24 2.57 0.02
N SER A 202 -3.35 3.69 -0.72
CA SER A 202 -2.52 4.87 -0.52
C SER A 202 -2.66 5.44 0.90
N VAL A 203 -1.73 6.33 1.25
CA VAL A 203 -1.77 7.04 2.54
C VAL A 203 -3.03 7.92 2.66
N LEU A 204 -3.44 8.58 1.57
CA LEU A 204 -4.66 9.37 1.53
C LEU A 204 -5.91 8.50 1.74
N ALA A 205 -6.00 7.35 1.06
CA ALA A 205 -7.09 6.40 1.25
C ALA A 205 -7.15 5.87 2.69
N SER A 206 -5.98 5.64 3.30
CA SER A 206 -5.88 5.25 4.72
C SER A 206 -6.44 6.34 5.65
N LEU A 207 -6.10 7.61 5.39
CA LEU A 207 -6.63 8.75 6.14
C LEU A 207 -8.15 8.88 5.98
N LEU A 208 -8.66 8.83 4.75
CA LEU A 208 -10.09 8.88 4.46
C LEU A 208 -10.86 7.77 5.17
N ARG A 209 -10.29 6.56 5.23
CA ARG A 209 -10.89 5.43 5.97
C ARG A 209 -10.93 5.68 7.47
N ILE A 210 -9.87 6.24 8.06
CA ILE A 210 -9.86 6.63 9.49
C ILE A 210 -10.96 7.66 9.77
N ILE A 211 -11.09 8.68 8.91
CA ILE A 211 -12.09 9.75 9.04
C ILE A 211 -13.50 9.19 8.92
N ALA A 212 -13.77 8.39 7.88
CA ALA A 212 -15.08 7.79 7.64
C ALA A 212 -15.49 6.85 8.79
N GLN A 213 -14.56 6.04 9.29
CA GLN A 213 -14.81 5.11 10.41
C GLN A 213 -14.80 5.80 11.78
N ARG A 214 -14.26 7.03 11.87
CA ARG A 214 -13.93 7.73 13.11
C ARG A 214 -13.23 6.81 14.11
N ARG A 215 -12.22 6.07 13.64
CA ARG A 215 -11.52 5.07 14.45
C ARG A 215 -10.06 4.95 14.03
N LEU A 216 -9.16 5.03 14.99
CA LEU A 216 -7.77 4.58 14.81
C LEU A 216 -7.69 3.13 15.28
N ARG A 217 -7.19 2.26 14.41
CA ARG A 217 -7.03 0.85 14.71
C ARG A 217 -5.66 0.61 15.31
N ALA A 218 -5.65 -0.05 16.45
CA ALA A 218 -4.44 -0.49 17.09
C ALA A 218 -3.81 -1.60 16.27
N VAL A 219 -2.48 -1.57 16.22
CA VAL A 219 -1.68 -2.56 15.50
C VAL A 219 -0.68 -3.18 16.45
N SER A 220 -0.33 -4.45 16.21
CA SER A 220 0.67 -5.14 17.01
C SER A 220 2.04 -4.51 16.79
N ARG A 221 2.81 -4.42 17.87
CA ARG A 221 4.17 -3.91 17.82
C ARG A 221 5.09 -5.01 17.29
N PRO A 222 6.12 -4.66 16.50
CA PRO A 222 7.19 -5.60 16.17
C PRO A 222 7.97 -6.06 17.41
N VAL A 223 7.88 -5.34 18.53
CA VAL A 223 8.60 -5.65 19.76
C VAL A 223 7.68 -6.53 20.63
N GLN A 224 7.90 -7.84 20.52
CA GLN A 224 7.61 -8.82 21.57
C GLN A 224 6.14 -9.09 21.93
N GLY A 225 5.23 -9.07 20.95
CA GLY A 225 3.86 -9.55 21.16
C GLY A 225 3.04 -8.75 22.20
N GLY A 226 3.49 -7.54 22.54
CA GLY A 226 2.77 -6.63 23.43
C GLY A 226 1.36 -6.31 22.90
N PRO A 227 0.46 -5.85 23.77
CA PRO A 227 -0.92 -5.56 23.41
C PRO A 227 -1.00 -4.54 22.27
N LEU A 228 -2.04 -4.67 21.46
CA LEU A 228 -2.30 -3.74 20.36
C LEU A 228 -2.41 -2.32 20.93
N ALA A 229 -1.74 -1.35 20.30
CA ALA A 229 -1.85 0.04 20.67
C ALA A 229 -1.95 0.97 19.45
N VAL A 230 -2.53 2.14 19.64
CA VAL A 230 -2.40 3.28 18.76
C VAL A 230 -1.29 4.18 19.30
N SER A 231 -0.27 4.44 18.49
CA SER A 231 0.84 5.31 18.84
C SER A 231 0.61 6.74 18.33
N PHE A 232 1.08 7.69 19.12
CA PHE A 232 1.12 9.11 18.82
C PHE A 232 2.51 9.66 19.12
N SER A 233 2.86 10.79 18.56
CA SER A 233 4.06 11.55 18.92
C SER A 233 3.66 12.89 19.55
N ALA A 234 4.33 13.25 20.64
CA ALA A 234 4.24 14.60 21.21
C ALA A 234 5.22 15.58 20.56
N CYS A 235 5.98 15.16 19.55
CA CYS A 235 6.86 16.07 18.82
C CYS A 235 6.07 17.05 17.96
N PRO A 236 6.58 18.29 17.78
CA PRO A 236 6.07 19.18 16.75
C PRO A 236 6.07 18.50 15.38
N LEU A 237 5.05 18.79 14.57
CA LEU A 237 4.92 18.21 13.23
C LEU A 237 6.11 18.59 12.33
N ALA A 238 6.60 19.83 12.44
CA ALA A 238 7.82 20.29 11.77
C ALA A 238 9.06 19.46 12.16
N SER A 239 9.16 19.03 13.42
CA SER A 239 10.24 18.15 13.89
C SER A 239 10.12 16.72 13.36
N LEU A 240 8.89 16.21 13.17
CA LEU A 240 8.69 14.91 12.51
C LEU A 240 9.04 14.99 11.02
N ALA A 241 8.62 16.07 10.35
CA ALA A 241 8.94 16.33 8.95
C ALA A 241 10.46 16.39 8.71
N SER A 242 11.20 17.10 9.56
CA SER A 242 12.65 17.23 9.42
C SER A 242 13.43 15.93 9.66
N ARG A 243 12.82 14.93 10.31
CA ARG A 243 13.43 13.61 10.58
C ARG A 243 12.90 12.52 9.67
N ARG A 244 12.07 12.86 8.68
CA ARG A 244 11.48 11.91 7.76
C ARG A 244 12.56 11.23 6.92
N ILE A 245 12.77 9.95 7.16
CA ILE A 245 13.74 9.12 6.45
C ILE A 245 13.03 7.93 5.81
N PHE A 246 13.38 7.62 4.56
CA PHE A 246 12.94 6.40 3.91
C PHE A 246 13.72 5.23 4.51
N ARG A 247 13.02 4.17 4.92
CA ARG A 247 13.64 2.95 5.46
C ARG A 247 13.56 1.86 4.40
N PRO A 248 14.64 1.61 3.61
CA PRO A 248 14.61 0.65 2.52
C PRO A 248 14.19 -0.76 2.95
N HIS A 249 14.69 -1.23 4.10
CA HIS A 249 14.34 -2.55 4.66
C HIS A 249 12.84 -2.68 5.02
N ARG A 250 12.15 -1.56 5.26
CA ARG A 250 10.69 -1.53 5.48
C ARG A 250 9.93 -1.04 4.26
N GLY A 251 10.61 -0.69 3.16
CA GLY A 251 10.04 -0.12 1.94
C GLY A 251 9.07 1.04 2.16
N ARG A 252 9.28 1.87 3.20
CA ARG A 252 8.36 2.96 3.58
C ARG A 252 9.10 4.09 4.30
N TRP A 253 8.47 5.26 4.40
CA TRP A 253 8.91 6.37 5.25
C TRP A 253 8.52 6.13 6.71
N ASP A 254 9.30 6.67 7.66
CA ASP A 254 8.95 6.59 9.09
C ASP A 254 7.75 7.47 9.44
N PHE A 255 7.64 8.65 8.81
CA PHE A 255 6.52 9.57 8.97
C PHE A 255 5.99 9.99 7.60
N GLU A 256 4.66 9.97 7.46
CA GLU A 256 3.99 10.52 6.29
C GLU A 256 3.26 11.84 6.66
N PRO A 257 3.14 12.78 5.71
CA PRO A 257 2.46 14.07 5.90
C PRO A 257 0.93 13.98 5.97
N TYR A 258 0.40 12.88 6.51
CA TYR A 258 -1.02 12.60 6.58
C TYR A 258 -1.36 12.03 7.94
N GLY A 259 -2.43 12.50 8.55
CA GLY A 259 -2.80 12.01 9.87
C GLY A 259 -3.79 12.88 10.62
N ILE A 260 -3.86 12.63 11.92
CA ILE A 260 -4.74 13.33 12.84
C ILE A 260 -3.92 13.84 14.02
N ALA A 261 -4.08 15.12 14.34
CA ALA A 261 -3.64 15.69 15.61
C ALA A 261 -4.81 15.64 16.60
N ILE A 262 -4.56 15.12 17.79
CA ILE A 262 -5.55 14.97 18.87
C ILE A 262 -5.09 15.76 20.08
N SER A 263 -6.02 16.47 20.73
CA SER A 263 -5.74 17.17 21.98
C SER A 263 -5.20 16.19 23.03
N ARG A 264 -4.06 16.54 23.63
CA ARG A 264 -3.40 15.75 24.67
C ARG A 264 -4.35 15.42 25.81
N ASN A 265 -5.03 16.43 26.35
CA ASN A 265 -5.97 16.26 27.46
C ASN A 265 -7.13 15.30 27.11
N TRP A 266 -7.61 15.36 25.87
CA TRP A 266 -8.68 14.45 25.42
C TRP A 266 -8.22 13.00 25.36
N LEU A 267 -6.98 12.76 24.89
CA LEU A 267 -6.40 11.43 24.81
C LEU A 267 -6.04 10.89 26.20
N SER A 268 -5.47 11.72 27.08
CA SER A 268 -5.17 11.36 28.47
C SER A 268 -6.40 10.92 29.24
N ALA A 269 -7.51 11.65 29.08
CA ALA A 269 -8.79 11.29 29.70
C ALA A 269 -9.37 9.95 29.22
N ARG A 270 -8.78 9.34 28.18
CA ARG A 270 -9.14 8.03 27.62
C ARG A 270 -8.06 6.97 27.87
N GLY A 271 -7.16 7.21 28.81
CA GLY A 271 -6.10 6.27 29.15
C GLY A 271 -4.90 6.31 28.22
N GLY A 272 -4.81 7.30 27.33
CA GLY A 272 -3.57 7.57 26.62
C GLY A 272 -2.50 8.09 27.57
N ARG A 273 -1.27 7.58 27.51
CA ARG A 273 -0.18 8.03 28.38
C ARG A 273 1.16 8.00 27.63
N PRO A 274 2.15 8.83 28.06
CA PRO A 274 3.48 8.82 27.46
C PRO A 274 4.16 7.47 27.68
N VAL A 275 5.07 7.16 26.77
CA VAL A 275 5.96 5.99 26.84
C VAL A 275 7.04 6.21 27.88
N ILE A 276 7.32 5.16 28.65
CA ILE A 276 8.40 5.10 29.63
C ILE A 276 9.63 4.52 28.93
N TYR A 277 10.63 5.37 28.71
CA TYR A 277 11.87 4.94 28.09
C TYR A 277 12.83 4.34 29.13
N ARG A 278 13.35 3.15 28.85
CA ARG A 278 14.26 2.42 29.73
C ARG A 278 15.57 2.10 28.99
N PRO A 279 16.74 2.17 29.64
CA PRO A 279 17.95 1.55 29.11
C PRO A 279 17.70 0.08 28.71
N PRO A 280 18.32 -0.43 27.63
CA PRO A 280 18.07 -1.79 27.13
C PRO A 280 18.22 -2.91 28.16
N ASP A 281 19.08 -2.73 29.17
CA ASP A 281 19.35 -3.71 30.23
C ASP A 281 18.31 -3.69 31.37
N SER A 282 17.52 -2.61 31.44
CA SER A 282 16.45 -2.41 32.43
C SER A 282 15.03 -2.55 31.84
N PHE A 283 14.93 -2.83 30.55
CA PHE A 283 13.66 -3.02 29.86
C PHE A 283 13.13 -4.43 30.12
N SER A 284 12.06 -4.57 30.91
CA SER A 284 11.41 -5.88 31.14
C SER A 284 10.43 -6.22 30.02
N GLY A 285 9.74 -5.20 29.48
CA GLY A 285 8.72 -5.36 28.45
C GLY A 285 7.34 -5.77 29.00
N ASP A 286 7.17 -5.79 30.32
CA ASP A 286 5.90 -6.17 30.98
C ASP A 286 4.85 -5.04 30.90
N ASP A 287 5.29 -3.78 30.98
CA ASP A 287 4.41 -2.64 30.79
C ASP A 287 4.32 -2.31 29.29
N PRO A 288 3.12 -2.31 28.69
CA PRO A 288 2.94 -1.98 27.28
C PRO A 288 3.27 -0.54 26.90
N PHE A 289 3.62 0.29 27.87
CA PHE A 289 4.10 1.65 27.70
C PHE A 289 5.61 1.78 27.88
N GLU A 290 6.33 0.69 28.12
CA GLU A 290 7.80 0.72 28.10
C GLU A 290 8.35 0.66 26.67
N GLN A 291 9.51 1.28 26.47
CA GLN A 291 10.30 1.22 25.24
C GLN A 291 11.79 1.30 25.58
N PRO A 292 12.67 0.51 24.95
CA PRO A 292 14.09 0.74 25.09
C PRO A 292 14.46 2.13 24.53
N THR A 293 15.39 2.83 25.17
CA THR A 293 15.92 4.12 24.67
C THR A 293 16.57 3.98 23.30
N HIS A 294 17.23 2.85 23.03
CA HIS A 294 17.89 2.56 21.75
C HIS A 294 17.51 1.20 21.18
N ALA A 295 17.62 1.04 19.87
CA ALA A 295 17.49 -0.28 19.25
C ALA A 295 18.69 -1.16 19.62
N ARG A 296 18.45 -2.39 20.10
CA ARG A 296 19.50 -3.37 20.45
C ARG A 296 20.51 -3.59 19.32
N THR A 297 20.04 -3.59 18.07
CA THR A 297 20.88 -3.83 16.88
C THR A 297 21.41 -2.56 16.24
N GLN A 298 20.94 -1.38 16.67
CA GLN A 298 21.31 -0.08 16.11
C GLN A 298 21.37 0.97 17.22
N PRO A 299 22.43 0.99 18.04
CA PRO A 299 22.54 1.88 19.20
C PRO A 299 22.51 3.37 18.83
N LYS A 300 22.78 3.72 17.56
CA LYS A 300 22.68 5.09 17.05
C LYS A 300 21.24 5.61 16.92
N LEU A 301 20.23 4.73 16.97
CA LEU A 301 18.83 5.14 16.88
C LEU A 301 18.29 5.39 18.30
N ASP A 302 18.02 6.65 18.61
CA ASP A 302 17.40 7.07 19.87
C ASP A 302 15.88 7.21 19.71
N TRP A 303 15.14 6.32 20.37
CA TRP A 303 13.69 6.27 20.35
C TRP A 303 13.03 7.34 21.23
N THR A 304 13.76 7.94 22.17
CA THR A 304 13.23 9.00 23.05
C THR A 304 12.86 10.24 22.25
N LEU A 305 13.52 10.43 21.10
CA LEU A 305 13.30 11.54 20.19
C LEU A 305 11.87 11.60 19.66
N GLU A 306 11.13 10.48 19.57
CA GLU A 306 9.75 10.49 19.09
C GLU A 306 8.74 10.99 20.14
N ALA A 307 9.15 11.10 21.42
CA ALA A 307 8.28 11.46 22.54
C ALA A 307 6.93 10.73 22.45
N GLU A 308 6.98 9.41 22.33
CA GLU A 308 5.84 8.57 21.97
C GLU A 308 4.78 8.59 23.09
N TRP A 309 3.52 8.61 22.68
CA TRP A 309 2.34 8.35 23.50
C TRP A 309 1.60 7.15 22.96
N ARG A 310 0.93 6.40 23.84
CA ARG A 310 0.15 5.21 23.43
C ARG A 310 -1.25 5.27 23.99
N HIS A 311 -2.17 4.64 23.28
CA HIS A 311 -3.49 4.25 23.75
C HIS A 311 -3.66 2.76 23.48
N LEU A 312 -4.04 1.97 24.51
CA LEU A 312 -4.22 0.53 24.35
C LEU A 312 -5.52 0.22 23.60
N GLY A 313 -5.43 -0.68 22.62
CA GLY A 313 -6.54 -1.01 21.74
C GLY A 313 -6.94 0.13 20.81
N ASP A 314 -7.97 -0.14 20.01
CA ASP A 314 -8.49 0.82 19.05
C ASP A 314 -9.02 2.08 19.75
N LEU A 315 -8.81 3.23 19.14
CA LEU A 315 -9.29 4.51 19.65
C LEU A 315 -10.51 4.96 18.85
N ASP A 316 -11.64 5.10 19.54
CA ASP A 316 -12.88 5.64 19.00
C ASP A 316 -12.85 7.17 18.97
N LEU A 317 -12.94 7.75 17.77
CA LEU A 317 -12.90 9.19 17.53
C LEU A 317 -14.30 9.81 17.43
N ARG A 318 -15.39 9.05 17.59
CA ARG A 318 -16.76 9.59 17.47
C ARG A 318 -17.07 10.71 18.47
N SER A 319 -16.41 10.69 19.64
CA SER A 319 -16.51 11.73 20.68
C SER A 319 -15.45 12.83 20.60
N LEU A 320 -14.63 12.85 19.53
CA LEU A 320 -13.63 13.88 19.31
C LEU A 320 -14.27 15.11 18.67
N SER A 321 -14.41 16.20 19.44
CA SER A 321 -14.99 17.45 18.94
C SER A 321 -14.10 18.12 17.88
N ALA A 322 -14.71 18.97 17.04
CA ALA A 322 -13.99 19.79 16.06
C ALA A 322 -12.92 20.70 16.69
N THR A 323 -13.04 21.06 17.96
CA THR A 323 -12.03 21.85 18.70
C THR A 323 -10.85 21.02 19.19
N ARG A 324 -11.02 19.70 19.36
CA ARG A 324 -10.04 18.78 19.96
C ARG A 324 -9.36 17.85 18.96
N GLY A 325 -9.76 17.88 17.69
CA GLY A 325 -9.14 17.16 16.58
C GLY A 325 -8.76 18.08 15.43
N ARG A 326 -7.69 17.74 14.70
CA ARG A 326 -7.32 18.34 13.40
C ARG A 326 -6.87 17.22 12.48
N VAL A 327 -7.17 17.34 11.20
CA VAL A 327 -6.60 16.48 10.16
C VAL A 327 -5.48 17.24 9.47
N PHE A 328 -4.36 16.59 9.18
CA PHE A 328 -3.31 17.19 8.38
C PHE A 328 -3.03 16.38 7.12
N VAL A 329 -2.72 17.09 6.03
CA VAL A 329 -2.46 16.53 4.69
C VAL A 329 -1.29 17.23 4.02
N ALA A 330 -0.71 16.57 3.01
CA ALA A 330 0.44 17.04 2.25
C ALA A 330 0.18 18.27 1.38
N SER A 331 -1.01 18.36 0.77
CA SER A 331 -1.27 19.31 -0.31
C SER A 331 -2.68 19.92 -0.23
N GLU A 332 -2.86 21.05 -0.90
CA GLU A 332 -4.17 21.68 -1.08
C GLU A 332 -5.13 20.80 -1.89
N GLU A 333 -4.62 19.92 -2.75
CA GLU A 333 -5.43 18.97 -3.51
C GLU A 333 -6.01 17.87 -2.61
N ASP A 334 -5.18 17.31 -1.73
CA ASP A 334 -5.63 16.35 -0.73
C ASP A 334 -6.63 17.01 0.24
N ALA A 335 -6.40 18.27 0.61
CA ALA A 335 -7.32 19.00 1.46
C ALA A 335 -8.70 19.17 0.80
N ARG A 336 -8.76 19.49 -0.50
CA ARG A 336 -10.05 19.53 -1.24
C ARG A 336 -10.77 18.18 -1.23
N THR A 337 -10.03 17.08 -1.20
CA THR A 337 -10.59 15.72 -1.13
C THR A 337 -11.08 15.38 0.28
N VAL A 338 -10.35 15.82 1.32
CA VAL A 338 -10.59 15.43 2.71
C VAL A 338 -11.58 16.35 3.43
N ASP A 339 -11.57 17.65 3.15
CA ASP A 339 -12.40 18.66 3.83
C ASP A 339 -13.90 18.36 3.79
N PRO A 340 -14.50 17.95 2.64
CA PRO A 340 -15.93 17.66 2.57
C PRO A 340 -16.41 16.52 3.46
N VAL A 341 -15.50 15.61 3.85
CA VAL A 341 -15.81 14.39 4.60
C VAL A 341 -15.28 14.42 6.03
N SER A 342 -14.42 15.39 6.37
CA SER A 342 -13.78 15.47 7.68
C SER A 342 -14.70 16.14 8.71
N PRO A 343 -14.90 15.54 9.89
CA PRO A 343 -15.57 16.22 11.01
C PRO A 343 -14.65 17.22 11.73
N TRP A 344 -13.35 17.24 11.40
CA TRP A 344 -12.33 18.08 12.02
C TRP A 344 -11.71 19.04 10.99
N PRO A 345 -11.25 20.23 11.40
CA PRO A 345 -10.55 21.14 10.50
C PRO A 345 -9.34 20.48 9.84
N VAL A 346 -9.16 20.73 8.55
CA VAL A 346 -8.04 20.23 7.75
C VAL A 346 -6.93 21.30 7.69
N VAL A 347 -5.69 20.86 7.93
CA VAL A 347 -4.47 21.67 7.87
C VAL A 347 -3.60 21.14 6.73
N VAL A 348 -3.12 22.04 5.88
CA VAL A 348 -2.20 21.69 4.78
C VAL A 348 -0.77 21.94 5.24
N LEU A 349 0.07 20.91 5.13
CA LEU A 349 1.49 20.98 5.47
C LEU A 349 2.25 21.55 4.27
N GLY A 350 2.26 22.88 4.15
CA GLY A 350 2.83 23.55 2.98
C GLY A 350 4.25 23.12 2.61
N ARG A 351 5.08 22.66 3.56
CA ARG A 351 6.44 22.14 3.33
C ARG A 351 6.78 20.98 4.28
N PHE A 352 6.58 19.74 3.84
CA PHE A 352 7.01 18.57 4.62
C PHE A 352 8.40 18.02 4.24
N ARG A 353 9.00 18.49 3.14
CA ARG A 353 10.33 18.06 2.68
C ARG A 353 11.39 19.12 3.01
N GLN A 354 12.58 18.67 3.40
CA GLN A 354 13.75 19.55 3.62
C GLN A 354 14.26 20.20 2.33
N ASP A 355 14.06 19.55 1.18
CA ASP A 355 14.58 19.96 -0.13
C ASP A 355 13.65 20.94 -0.90
N GLY A 356 12.51 21.32 -0.31
CA GLY A 356 11.54 22.21 -0.94
C GLY A 356 10.79 21.60 -2.15
N SER A 357 11.00 20.33 -2.47
CA SER A 357 10.25 19.66 -3.55
C SER A 357 8.82 19.34 -3.12
N SER A 358 7.90 19.30 -4.08
CA SER A 358 6.56 18.79 -3.86
C SER A 358 6.61 17.30 -3.47
N ILE A 359 5.63 16.86 -2.68
CA ILE A 359 5.44 15.43 -2.38
C ILE A 359 4.90 14.80 -3.67
N GLN A 360 5.69 13.90 -4.28
CA GLN A 360 5.30 13.13 -5.47
C GLN A 360 4.47 11.91 -5.09
#